data_AF-A0A4Y7TVW9-F1
#
_entry.id   AF-A0A4Y7TVW9-F1
#
_cell.length_a   1.000
_cell.length_b   1.000
_cell.length_c   1.000
_cell.angle_alpha   90.00
_cell.angle_beta   90.00
_cell.angle_gamma   90.00
#
_symmetry.space_group_name_H-M   'P 1'
#
loop_
_entity.id
_entity.type
_entity.pdbx_description
1 polymer ?
#
loop_
_entity_poly.entity_id
_entity_poly.type
_entity_poly.pdbx_seq_one_letter_code
_entity_poly.pdbx_strand_id
1 'polypeptide(L)'
;MPPKCLQHHPKREATKFFTKLIDPTSPGDEKRGGRRTRPSLLRMPPSRSLSISYGYSTTPEIDVWFSILRLAHEWGFPEVTRFALREVKRRDTEVGLVQRIVLYQKYNAPAEYLVPLFAELCARPTSPTEDETVLLGFEQTVKIFKARERIRSGGGISPLPPGVREPDTYPTISSILGLPEYTGSLLGE
;
A
#
# COMPACT_ATOMS: atom_id res chain seq x y z
N MET A 1 16.80 -42.96 10.45
CA MET A 1 17.65 -41.84 10.02
C MET A 1 17.25 -41.44 8.61
N PRO A 2 16.64 -40.26 8.39
CA PRO A 2 16.32 -39.79 7.05
C PRO A 2 17.50 -39.02 6.42
N PRO A 3 17.66 -39.07 5.08
CA PRO A 3 18.77 -38.41 4.40
C PRO A 3 18.58 -36.89 4.37
N LYS A 4 19.68 -36.18 4.62
CA LYS A 4 19.76 -34.70 4.58
C LYS A 4 19.75 -34.23 3.12
N CYS A 5 18.58 -33.84 2.61
CA CYS A 5 18.49 -33.11 1.35
C CYS A 5 19.03 -31.68 1.53
N LEU A 6 19.91 -31.29 0.60
CA LEU A 6 20.58 -30.00 0.54
C LEU A 6 19.61 -28.82 0.73
N GLN A 7 19.82 -28.03 1.78
CA GLN A 7 19.34 -26.66 1.87
C GLN A 7 20.11 -25.79 0.87
N HIS A 8 19.70 -25.81 -0.40
CA HIS A 8 20.12 -24.80 -1.36
C HIS A 8 19.55 -23.44 -0.93
N HIS A 9 20.42 -22.54 -0.50
CA HIS A 9 20.12 -21.19 0.00
C HIS A 9 19.28 -20.34 -0.99
N PRO A 10 17.96 -20.15 -0.77
CA PRO A 10 17.15 -19.28 -1.64
C PRO A 10 17.49 -17.79 -1.46
N LYS A 11 18.01 -17.41 -0.28
CA LYS A 11 18.36 -16.02 0.04
C LYS A 11 19.46 -15.46 -0.86
N ARG A 12 20.47 -16.28 -1.21
CA ARG A 12 21.66 -15.81 -1.96
C ARG A 12 21.35 -15.49 -3.42
N GLU A 13 20.42 -16.21 -4.04
CA GLU A 13 20.00 -15.96 -5.42
C GLU A 13 19.05 -14.76 -5.51
N ALA A 14 18.13 -14.62 -4.56
CA ALA A 14 17.27 -13.45 -4.46
C ALA A 14 18.07 -12.14 -4.26
N THR A 15 19.12 -12.15 -3.42
CA THR A 15 20.00 -10.98 -3.27
C THR A 15 20.66 -10.60 -4.60
N LYS A 16 21.21 -11.57 -5.35
CA LYS A 16 21.81 -11.29 -6.66
C LYS A 16 20.79 -10.75 -7.67
N PHE A 17 19.56 -11.25 -7.62
CA PHE A 17 18.48 -10.80 -8.50
C PHE A 17 18.08 -9.36 -8.20
N PHE A 18 17.83 -9.01 -6.92
CA PHE A 18 17.44 -7.65 -6.55
C PHE A 18 18.58 -6.63 -6.70
N THR A 19 19.84 -7.00 -6.42
CA THR A 19 20.98 -6.11 -6.70
C THR A 19 21.09 -5.82 -8.20
N LYS A 20 20.87 -6.82 -9.06
CA LYS A 20 20.84 -6.63 -10.52
C LYS A 20 19.65 -5.80 -11.03
N LEU A 21 18.55 -5.74 -10.29
CA LEU A 21 17.41 -4.86 -10.61
C LEU A 21 17.66 -3.39 -10.22
N ILE A 22 18.54 -3.16 -9.24
CA ILE A 22 18.84 -1.83 -8.68
C ILE A 22 19.99 -1.14 -9.45
N ASP A 23 20.89 -1.90 -10.07
CA ASP A 23 21.99 -1.39 -10.88
C ASP A 23 21.66 -1.40 -12.39
N PRO A 24 21.50 -0.24 -13.05
CA PRO A 24 21.40 -0.17 -14.51
C PRO A 24 22.81 -0.21 -15.11
N THR A 25 23.55 -1.30 -14.96
CA THR A 25 24.88 -1.39 -15.59
C THR A 25 24.76 -1.85 -17.05
N SER A 26 25.08 -0.92 -17.95
CA SER A 26 25.15 -1.10 -19.40
C SER A 26 26.11 -2.26 -19.78
N PRO A 27 25.71 -3.23 -20.64
CA PRO A 27 26.57 -4.35 -21.01
C PRO A 27 27.53 -3.98 -22.15
N GLY A 28 28.80 -3.80 -21.80
CA GLY A 28 29.90 -3.78 -22.75
C GLY A 28 31.14 -4.40 -22.13
N ASP A 29 31.42 -5.68 -22.44
CA ASP A 29 32.71 -6.10 -22.99
C ASP A 29 32.74 -7.61 -23.27
N GLU A 30 33.25 -7.95 -24.46
CA GLU A 30 33.51 -9.31 -24.95
C GLU A 30 34.72 -9.94 -24.24
N LYS A 31 34.76 -11.29 -24.13
CA LYS A 31 35.93 -12.06 -24.60
C LYS A 31 35.54 -13.39 -25.26
N ARG A 32 36.06 -13.50 -26.48
CA ARG A 32 36.08 -14.59 -27.47
C ARG A 32 36.95 -15.77 -27.03
N GLY A 33 36.51 -16.99 -27.39
CA GLY A 33 37.42 -18.08 -27.81
C GLY A 33 37.03 -19.51 -27.40
N GLY A 34 36.56 -20.34 -28.35
CA GLY A 34 36.49 -21.81 -28.20
C GLY A 34 35.63 -22.51 -29.25
N ARG A 35 36.21 -23.45 -30.02
CA ARG A 35 35.73 -24.00 -31.30
C ARG A 35 34.50 -24.94 -31.29
N ARG A 36 33.68 -24.75 -32.33
CA ARG A 36 33.05 -25.70 -33.31
C ARG A 36 32.34 -26.98 -32.82
N THR A 37 31.00 -26.97 -32.98
CA THR A 37 30.25 -27.98 -33.73
C THR A 37 28.97 -27.33 -34.30
N ARG A 38 28.69 -27.53 -35.59
CA ARG A 38 27.50 -27.01 -36.27
C ARG A 38 26.24 -27.75 -35.78
N PRO A 39 25.08 -27.08 -35.72
CA PRO A 39 23.98 -27.56 -36.54
C PRO A 39 23.16 -26.46 -37.22
N SER A 40 22.63 -26.83 -38.40
CA SER A 40 21.48 -26.26 -39.14
C SER A 40 21.39 -24.74 -39.31
N LEU A 41 21.68 -24.30 -40.54
CA LEU A 41 21.32 -22.98 -41.06
C LEU A 41 19.79 -22.83 -41.10
N LEU A 42 19.20 -22.21 -40.07
CA LEU A 42 17.88 -21.60 -40.21
C LEU A 42 18.09 -20.27 -40.97
N ARG A 43 17.60 -20.24 -42.20
CA ARG A 43 17.63 -19.09 -43.11
C ARG A 43 16.81 -17.94 -42.50
N MET A 44 17.48 -16.98 -41.86
CA MET A 44 16.86 -15.72 -41.44
C MET A 44 16.85 -14.73 -42.62
N PRO A 45 15.73 -14.02 -42.90
CA PRO A 45 15.68 -13.00 -43.93
C PRO A 45 16.52 -11.76 -43.53
N PRO A 46 17.04 -11.00 -44.51
CA PRO A 46 17.96 -9.90 -44.25
C PRO A 46 17.23 -8.68 -43.68
N SER A 47 17.73 -8.20 -42.55
CA SER A 47 17.85 -6.79 -42.18
C SER A 47 16.74 -5.86 -42.67
N ARG A 48 15.64 -5.82 -41.93
CA ARG A 48 15.10 -4.53 -41.50
C ARG A 48 15.33 -4.44 -40.01
N SER A 49 16.07 -3.41 -39.62
CA SER A 49 16.40 -3.04 -38.25
C SER A 49 15.12 -3.06 -37.40
N LEU A 50 14.86 -4.19 -36.74
CA LEU A 50 13.99 -4.21 -35.59
C LEU A 50 14.90 -3.94 -34.41
N SER A 51 15.23 -2.66 -34.23
CA SER A 51 15.44 -2.18 -32.86
C SER A 51 14.13 -2.46 -32.14
N ILE A 52 14.06 -3.62 -31.49
CA ILE A 52 13.21 -3.74 -30.32
C ILE A 52 13.93 -2.86 -29.30
N SER A 53 13.66 -1.56 -29.37
CA SER A 53 13.87 -0.71 -28.22
C SER A 53 13.02 -1.35 -27.13
N TYR A 54 13.66 -2.04 -26.19
CA TYR A 54 13.07 -2.22 -24.87
C TYR A 54 13.00 -0.83 -24.25
N GLY A 55 12.04 -0.04 -24.70
CA GLY A 55 11.64 1.23 -24.13
C GLY A 55 10.88 0.97 -22.84
N TYR A 56 11.50 0.28 -21.88
CA TYR A 56 11.00 0.24 -20.51
C TYR A 56 11.68 1.37 -19.73
N SER A 57 11.37 2.61 -20.14
CA SER A 57 11.34 3.71 -19.18
C SER A 57 9.92 3.83 -18.63
N THR A 58 9.42 2.75 -18.04
CA THR A 58 8.19 2.78 -17.25
C THR A 58 8.63 2.76 -15.81
N THR A 59 8.66 3.94 -15.20
CA THR A 59 8.68 4.03 -13.75
C THR A 59 7.60 3.08 -13.21
N PRO A 60 7.94 2.15 -12.30
CA PRO A 60 6.97 1.18 -11.84
C PRO A 60 5.76 1.90 -11.24
N GLU A 61 4.57 1.39 -11.54
CA GLU A 61 3.32 1.84 -10.91
C GLU A 61 3.44 1.72 -9.39
N ILE A 62 2.75 2.59 -8.64
CA ILE A 62 2.84 2.62 -7.18
C ILE A 62 2.53 1.25 -6.53
N ASP A 63 1.58 0.51 -7.10
CA ASP A 63 1.23 -0.86 -6.72
C ASP A 63 2.43 -1.82 -6.73
N VAL A 64 3.31 -1.67 -7.73
CA VAL A 64 4.53 -2.47 -7.86
C VAL A 64 5.49 -2.14 -6.71
N TRP A 65 5.61 -0.87 -6.33
CA TRP A 65 6.45 -0.47 -5.20
C TRP A 65 5.95 -1.04 -3.87
N PHE A 66 4.64 -1.11 -3.66
CA PHE A 66 4.09 -1.79 -2.47
C PHE A 66 4.34 -3.30 -2.47
N SER A 67 4.25 -3.94 -3.63
CA SER A 67 4.60 -5.35 -3.79
C SER A 67 6.07 -5.60 -3.45
N ILE A 68 6.97 -4.78 -3.99
CA ILE A 68 8.41 -4.85 -3.71
C ILE A 68 8.68 -4.61 -2.23
N LEU A 69 8.03 -3.61 -1.62
CA LEU A 69 8.19 -3.29 -0.21
C LEU A 69 7.83 -4.49 0.68
N ARG A 70 6.68 -5.12 0.43
CA ARG A 70 6.25 -6.31 1.18
C ARG A 70 7.28 -7.44 1.05
N LEU A 71 7.67 -7.80 -0.17
CA LEU A 71 8.61 -8.90 -0.40
C LEU A 71 9.99 -8.61 0.21
N ALA A 72 10.48 -7.38 0.10
CA ALA A 72 11.75 -6.96 0.67
C ALA A 72 11.74 -7.09 2.20
N HIS A 73 10.66 -6.67 2.85
CA HIS A 73 10.52 -6.82 4.29
C HIS A 73 10.40 -8.29 4.71
N GLU A 74 9.54 -9.08 4.04
CA GLU A 74 9.31 -10.50 4.34
C GLU A 74 10.60 -11.34 4.22
N TRP A 75 11.47 -11.02 3.27
CA TRP A 75 12.74 -11.72 3.07
C TRP A 75 13.89 -11.18 3.91
N GLY A 76 13.66 -10.07 4.64
CA GLY A 76 14.66 -9.44 5.51
C GLY A 76 15.74 -8.68 4.73
N PHE A 77 15.34 -7.96 3.68
CA PHE A 77 16.22 -7.11 2.87
C PHE A 77 16.05 -5.63 3.25
N PRO A 78 16.80 -5.13 4.26
CA PRO A 78 16.60 -3.79 4.80
C PRO A 78 16.89 -2.68 3.79
N GLU A 79 17.92 -2.82 2.95
CA GLU A 79 18.25 -1.82 1.93
C GLU A 79 17.16 -1.69 0.86
N VAL A 80 16.61 -2.82 0.40
CA VAL A 80 15.52 -2.84 -0.59
C VAL A 80 14.23 -2.31 0.03
N THR A 81 13.97 -2.64 1.30
CA THR A 81 12.81 -2.11 2.05
C THR A 81 12.89 -0.59 2.16
N ARG A 82 14.05 -0.06 2.58
CA ARG A 82 14.30 1.38 2.67
C ARG A 82 14.19 2.07 1.31
N PHE A 83 14.65 1.42 0.24
CA PHE A 83 14.55 1.93 -1.12
C PHE A 83 13.09 2.00 -1.59
N ALA A 84 12.33 0.92 -1.44
CA ALA A 84 10.91 0.89 -1.80
C ALA A 84 10.08 1.91 -1.00
N LEU A 85 10.35 2.08 0.31
CA LEU A 85 9.71 3.11 1.13
C LEU A 85 9.99 4.52 0.62
N ARG A 86 11.22 4.79 0.17
CA ARG A 86 11.59 6.11 -0.38
C ARG A 86 10.82 6.39 -1.66
N GLU A 87 10.68 5.39 -2.52
CA GLU A 87 9.95 5.50 -3.79
C GLU A 87 8.44 5.66 -3.58
N VAL A 88 7.86 4.98 -2.58
CA VAL A 88 6.48 5.23 -2.15
C VAL A 88 6.34 6.66 -1.65
N LYS A 89 7.21 7.10 -0.73
CA LYS A 89 7.15 8.44 -0.12
C LYS A 89 7.28 9.55 -1.16
N ARG A 90 8.09 9.36 -2.19
CA ARG A 90 8.25 10.33 -3.28
C ARG A 90 6.93 10.57 -4.04
N ARG A 91 6.03 9.59 -4.03
CA ARG A 91 4.73 9.61 -4.70
C ARG A 91 3.58 9.87 -3.72
N ASP A 92 3.86 10.29 -2.48
CA ASP A 92 2.83 10.62 -1.49
C ASP A 92 1.89 11.75 -1.96
N THR A 93 2.34 12.60 -2.88
CA THR A 93 1.50 13.65 -3.50
C THR A 93 0.59 13.11 -4.60
N GLU A 94 0.92 11.96 -5.18
CA GLU A 94 0.14 11.33 -6.27
C GLU A 94 -0.93 10.39 -5.72
N VAL A 95 -0.70 9.81 -4.54
CA VAL A 95 -1.58 8.81 -3.93
C VAL A 95 -2.08 9.29 -2.58
N GLY A 96 -3.38 9.50 -2.47
CA GLY A 96 -4.01 9.94 -1.22
C GLY A 96 -3.79 8.93 -0.08
N LEU A 97 -3.81 9.42 1.16
CA LEU A 97 -3.59 8.61 2.36
C LEU A 97 -4.43 7.33 2.41
N VAL A 98 -5.72 7.43 2.07
CA VAL A 98 -6.64 6.28 2.10
C VAL A 98 -6.30 5.26 1.00
N GLN A 99 -5.99 5.72 -0.20
CA GLN A 99 -5.54 4.83 -1.28
C GLN A 99 -4.24 4.11 -0.89
N ARG A 100 -3.30 4.80 -0.25
CA ARG A 100 -2.09 4.16 0.31
C ARG A 100 -2.47 3.07 1.29
N ILE A 101 -3.32 3.34 2.28
CA ILE A 101 -3.77 2.34 3.26
C ILE A 101 -4.34 1.10 2.55
N VAL A 102 -5.21 1.29 1.57
CA VAL A 102 -5.80 0.19 0.78
C VAL A 102 -4.72 -0.61 0.07
N LEU A 103 -3.72 0.04 -0.54
CA LEU A 103 -2.61 -0.64 -1.22
C LEU A 103 -1.70 -1.40 -0.23
N TYR A 104 -1.32 -0.77 0.89
CA TYR A 104 -0.57 -1.45 1.94
C TYR A 104 -1.32 -2.69 2.46
N GLN A 105 -2.64 -2.61 2.62
CA GLN A 105 -3.47 -3.77 3.00
C GLN A 105 -3.52 -4.83 1.91
N LYS A 106 -3.76 -4.44 0.65
CA LYS A 106 -3.81 -5.34 -0.52
C LYS A 106 -2.54 -6.18 -0.63
N TYR A 107 -1.38 -5.59 -0.33
CA TYR A 107 -0.10 -6.28 -0.38
C TYR A 107 0.32 -6.90 0.96
N ASN A 108 -0.53 -6.95 1.99
CA ASN A 108 -0.22 -7.49 3.32
C ASN A 108 1.05 -6.87 3.92
N ALA A 109 1.18 -5.56 3.81
CA ALA A 109 2.33 -4.88 4.34
C ALA A 109 2.39 -4.96 5.87
N PRO A 110 3.60 -4.92 6.46
CA PRO A 110 3.79 -4.99 7.91
C PRO A 110 3.05 -3.90 8.69
N ALA A 111 2.65 -4.23 9.92
CA ALA A 111 1.92 -3.34 10.82
C ALA A 111 2.69 -2.03 11.13
N GLU A 112 4.02 -2.09 11.15
CA GLU A 112 4.89 -0.92 11.33
C GLU A 112 4.68 0.18 10.28
N TYR A 113 4.19 -0.15 9.09
CA TYR A 113 3.85 0.82 8.06
C TYR A 113 2.38 1.20 8.06
N LEU A 114 1.48 0.26 8.37
CA LEU A 114 0.03 0.50 8.38
C LEU A 114 -0.40 1.37 9.57
N VAL A 115 0.12 1.12 10.77
CA VAL A 115 -0.31 1.81 12.00
C VAL A 115 -0.08 3.32 11.92
N PRO A 116 1.08 3.84 11.47
CA PRO A 116 1.27 5.28 11.29
C PRO A 116 0.28 5.92 10.31
N LEU A 117 -0.09 5.24 9.22
CA LEU A 117 -1.04 5.75 8.24
C LEU A 117 -2.46 5.83 8.83
N PHE A 118 -2.88 4.81 9.59
CA PHE A 118 -4.15 4.87 10.32
C PHE A 118 -4.14 5.94 11.40
N ALA A 119 -3.01 6.14 12.10
CA ALA A 119 -2.87 7.20 13.09
C ALA A 119 -3.02 8.58 12.44
N GLU A 120 -2.38 8.81 11.29
CA GLU A 120 -2.52 10.03 10.51
C GLU A 120 -3.99 10.26 10.09
N LEU A 121 -4.66 9.22 9.57
CA LEU A 121 -6.07 9.29 9.20
C LEU A 121 -6.98 9.60 10.40
N CYS A 122 -6.67 9.04 11.57
CA CYS A 122 -7.44 9.28 12.79
C CYS A 122 -7.20 10.67 13.39
N ALA A 123 -6.01 11.24 13.20
CA ALA A 123 -5.63 12.55 13.69
C ALA A 123 -6.25 13.71 12.88
N ARG A 124 -6.66 13.48 11.62
CA ARG A 124 -7.28 14.50 10.76
C ARG A 124 -8.47 15.21 11.43
N PRO A 125 -8.63 16.53 11.28
CA PRO A 125 -9.75 17.27 11.86
C PRO A 125 -11.09 16.82 11.28
N THR A 126 -11.14 16.54 9.98
CA THR A 126 -12.32 16.05 9.27
C THR A 126 -12.46 14.52 9.38
N SER A 127 -13.70 14.03 9.33
CA SER A 127 -14.00 12.61 9.14
C SER A 127 -13.61 12.14 7.74
N PRO A 128 -13.40 10.83 7.53
CA PRO A 128 -13.27 10.26 6.19
C PRO A 128 -14.46 10.66 5.31
N THR A 129 -14.20 10.96 4.03
CA THR A 129 -15.26 11.28 3.07
C THR A 129 -15.99 10.02 2.60
N GLU A 130 -17.17 10.17 2.00
CA GLU A 130 -17.93 9.03 1.46
C GLU A 130 -17.09 8.19 0.49
N ASP A 131 -16.40 8.84 -0.46
CA ASP A 131 -15.50 8.16 -1.41
C ASP A 131 -14.38 7.37 -0.70
N GLU A 132 -13.79 7.95 0.35
CA GLU A 132 -12.78 7.28 1.17
C GLU A 132 -13.38 6.06 1.91
N THR A 133 -14.61 6.17 2.43
CA THR A 133 -15.29 5.05 3.10
C THR A 133 -15.64 3.91 2.15
N VAL A 134 -15.97 4.22 0.90
CA VAL A 134 -16.19 3.22 -0.15
C VAL A 134 -14.90 2.46 -0.44
N LEU A 135 -13.77 3.16 -0.54
CA LEU A 135 -12.46 2.54 -0.77
C LEU A 135 -12.00 1.67 0.41
N LEU A 136 -12.21 2.12 1.64
CA LEU A 136 -11.84 1.39 2.87
C LEU A 136 -12.75 0.20 3.14
N GLY A 137 -13.98 0.24 2.64
CA GLY A 137 -15.03 -0.69 2.99
C GLY A 137 -15.66 -0.40 4.36
N PHE A 138 -16.84 -0.97 4.56
CA PHE A 138 -17.69 -0.71 5.73
C PHE A 138 -17.00 -1.08 7.05
N GLU A 139 -16.44 -2.28 7.15
CA GLU A 139 -15.84 -2.78 8.40
C GLU A 139 -14.69 -1.90 8.88
N GLN A 140 -13.81 -1.52 7.95
CA GLN A 140 -12.64 -0.70 8.28
C GLN A 140 -13.04 0.73 8.62
N THR A 141 -14.03 1.28 7.91
CA THR A 141 -14.62 2.58 8.20
C THR A 141 -15.15 2.64 9.64
N VAL A 142 -15.93 1.65 10.07
CA VAL A 142 -16.46 1.59 11.45
C VAL A 142 -15.32 1.51 12.48
N LYS A 143 -14.26 0.74 12.21
CA LYS A 143 -13.08 0.66 13.08
C LYS A 143 -12.36 2.01 13.19
N ILE A 144 -12.22 2.73 12.09
CA ILE A 144 -11.61 4.06 12.06
C ILE A 144 -12.43 5.06 12.88
N PHE A 145 -13.76 5.09 12.72
CA PHE A 145 -14.61 5.96 13.54
C PHE A 145 -14.52 5.62 15.02
N LYS A 146 -14.53 4.33 15.39
CA LYS A 146 -14.31 3.89 16.79
C LYS A 146 -12.94 4.30 17.32
N ALA A 147 -11.88 4.18 16.52
CA ALA A 147 -10.53 4.60 16.91
C ALA A 147 -10.46 6.12 17.10
N ARG A 148 -10.99 6.88 16.13
CA ARG A 148 -11.09 8.35 16.17
C ARG A 148 -11.81 8.84 17.41
N GLU A 149 -12.90 8.17 17.78
CA GLU A 149 -13.70 8.48 18.95
C GLU A 149 -12.93 8.22 20.25
N ARG A 150 -12.27 7.07 20.34
CA ARG A 150 -11.45 6.69 21.51
C ARG A 150 -10.21 7.53 21.71
N ILE A 151 -9.58 8.00 20.63
CA ILE A 151 -8.40 8.87 20.69
C ILE A 151 -8.79 10.27 21.18
N ARG A 152 -9.99 10.74 20.82
CA ARG A 152 -10.48 12.07 21.19
C ARG A 152 -11.17 12.09 22.55
N SER A 153 -11.75 10.98 22.98
CA SER A 153 -12.26 10.84 24.34
C SER A 153 -11.17 10.48 25.33
N GLY A 154 -11.18 11.12 26.49
CA GLY A 154 -10.30 10.76 27.61
C GLY A 154 -10.70 9.42 28.24
N GLY A 155 -10.37 8.30 27.59
CA GLY A 155 -10.60 6.95 28.11
C GLY A 155 -11.62 6.10 27.35
N GLY A 156 -11.94 6.45 26.09
CA GLY A 156 -12.88 5.67 25.28
C GLY A 156 -14.35 5.83 25.66
N ILE A 157 -14.65 6.83 26.50
CA ILE A 157 -15.99 7.26 26.86
C ILE A 157 -16.16 8.67 26.31
N SER A 158 -17.08 8.83 25.36
CA SER A 158 -17.42 10.13 24.77
C SER A 158 -18.81 10.56 25.22
N PRO A 159 -18.93 11.17 26.41
CA PRO A 159 -20.21 11.72 26.82
C PRO A 159 -20.56 12.94 25.96
N LEU A 160 -21.85 13.31 25.96
CA LEU A 160 -22.24 14.61 25.46
C LEU A 160 -21.48 15.72 26.21
N PRO A 161 -21.21 16.87 25.57
CA PRO A 161 -20.56 17.98 26.23
C PRO A 161 -21.31 18.40 27.51
N PRO A 162 -20.62 18.88 28.56
CA PRO A 162 -21.27 19.31 29.79
C PRO A 162 -22.40 20.31 29.52
N GLY A 163 -23.60 20.03 30.02
CA GLY A 163 -24.78 20.87 29.84
C GLY A 163 -25.62 20.58 28.60
N VAL A 164 -25.16 19.73 27.68
CA VAL A 164 -25.95 19.29 26.50
C VAL A 164 -26.80 18.09 26.88
N ARG A 165 -28.11 18.17 26.66
CA ARG A 165 -29.06 17.09 26.87
C ARG A 165 -29.32 16.35 25.55
N GLU A 166 -29.87 15.15 25.65
CA GLU A 166 -30.23 14.34 24.47
C GLU A 166 -31.12 15.10 23.46
N PRO A 167 -32.17 15.85 23.86
CA PRO A 167 -33.04 16.54 22.90
C PRO A 167 -32.33 17.66 22.12
N ASP A 168 -31.27 18.25 22.70
CA ASP A 168 -30.50 19.30 22.05
C ASP A 168 -29.73 18.78 20.82
N THR A 169 -29.56 17.46 20.70
CA THR A 169 -28.86 16.79 19.58
C THR A 169 -29.76 16.49 18.38
N TYR A 170 -31.08 16.52 18.55
CA TYR A 170 -32.04 16.08 17.53
C TYR A 170 -31.96 16.85 16.21
N PRO A 171 -31.77 18.19 16.20
CA PRO A 171 -31.64 18.93 14.93
C PRO A 171 -30.42 18.49 14.12
N THR A 172 -29.27 18.28 14.79
CA THR A 172 -28.04 17.84 14.15
C THR A 172 -28.17 16.42 13.59
N ILE A 173 -28.77 15.51 14.36
CA ILE A 173 -29.01 14.12 13.92
C ILE A 173 -29.96 14.09 12.72
N SER A 174 -31.06 14.85 12.78
CA SER A 174 -32.05 14.90 11.69
C SER A 174 -31.42 15.44 10.41
N SER A 175 -30.60 16.49 10.51
CA SER A 175 -29.87 17.04 9.37
C SER A 175 -28.88 16.04 8.76
N ILE A 176 -28.08 15.35 9.58
CA ILE A 176 -27.06 14.40 9.08
C ILE A 176 -27.71 13.14 8.49
N LEU A 177 -28.75 12.61 9.13
CA LEU A 177 -29.43 11.39 8.70
C LEU A 177 -30.52 11.63 7.64
N GLY A 178 -30.82 12.88 7.29
CA GLY A 178 -31.88 13.23 6.36
C GLY A 178 -33.29 12.87 6.86
N LEU A 179 -33.51 12.93 8.18
CA LEU A 179 -34.79 12.64 8.81
C LEU A 179 -35.64 13.91 8.98
N PRO A 180 -36.98 13.80 9.01
CA PRO A 180 -37.85 14.96 9.30
C PRO A 180 -37.58 15.50 10.71
N GLU A 181 -37.75 16.81 10.91
CA GLU A 181 -37.54 17.44 12.20
C GLU A 181 -38.48 16.86 13.26
N TYR A 182 -37.90 16.41 14.38
CA TYR A 182 -38.62 15.89 15.53
C TYR A 182 -38.40 16.80 16.74
N THR A 183 -39.42 17.58 17.09
CA THR A 183 -39.50 18.28 18.37
C THR A 183 -40.18 17.33 19.34
N GLY A 184 -39.47 16.85 20.37
CA GLY A 184 -39.92 15.84 21.33
C GLY A 184 -41.18 16.21 22.10
N SER A 185 -42.33 16.19 21.43
CA SER A 185 -43.64 16.53 21.94
C SER A 185 -44.32 15.25 22.43
N LEU A 186 -43.76 14.65 23.48
CA LEU A 186 -44.44 13.61 24.24
C LEU A 186 -44.09 13.83 25.72
N LEU A 187 -44.88 14.69 26.36
CA LEU A 187 -45.43 14.61 27.72
C LEU A 187 -45.94 16.01 28.12
N GLY A 188 -47.08 16.37 27.53
CA GLY A 188 -48.02 17.26 28.17
C GLY A 188 -49.23 16.43 28.54
N GLU A 189 -49.22 15.87 29.75
CA GLU A 189 -50.35 15.71 30.69
C GLU A 189 -49.78 15.65 32.11
#